data_AF-A0A430FYT0-F1
#
_entry.id   AF-A0A430FYT0-F1
#
_cell.length_a   1.000
_cell.length_b   1.000
_cell.length_c   1.000
_cell.angle_alpha   90.00
_cell.angle_beta   90.00
_cell.angle_gamma   90.00
#
_symmetry.space_group_name_H-M   'P 1'
#
loop_
_entity.id
_entity.type
_entity.pdbx_description
1 polymer ?
#
loop_
_entity_poly.entity_id
_entity_poly.type
_entity_poly.pdbx_seq_one_letter_code
_entity_poly.pdbx_strand_id
1 'polypeptide(L)'
;MWLITLADLALLLVGFFVLLQADRELDRETLLAGLRAGFGIEDSAPAPMAVAMARVEGFAEGVAVADPRGAILWARDAARDSRTRITITGSTDGARDVDAATGSAAILAADRARAVASALVRSGAASPDRIVILTDPGKRRAVTLSVGFAGASN
;
A
#
# COMPACT_ATOMS: atom_id res chain seq x y z
N MET A 1 1.68 -11.43 -52.18
CA MET A 1 0.80 -11.57 -50.99
C MET A 1 1.46 -11.03 -49.71
N TRP A 2 2.74 -11.30 -49.43
CA TRP A 2 3.45 -10.78 -48.25
C TRP A 2 3.65 -9.24 -48.22
N LEU A 3 3.78 -8.59 -49.38
CA LEU A 3 3.86 -7.12 -49.45
C LEU A 3 2.57 -6.41 -49.01
N ILE A 4 1.40 -7.06 -49.18
CA ILE A 4 0.11 -6.49 -48.76
C ILE A 4 0.01 -6.47 -47.24
N THR A 5 0.41 -7.56 -46.58
CA THR A 5 0.42 -7.63 -45.11
C THR A 5 1.46 -6.70 -44.50
N LEU A 6 2.60 -6.52 -45.16
CA LEU A 6 3.63 -5.57 -44.71
C LEU A 6 3.18 -4.12 -44.91
N ALA A 7 2.55 -3.80 -46.04
CA ALA A 7 2.00 -2.48 -46.30
C ALA A 7 0.86 -2.12 -45.34
N ASP A 8 0.01 -3.08 -45.00
CA ASP A 8 -1.07 -2.88 -44.03
C ASP A 8 -0.53 -2.59 -42.62
N LEU A 9 0.45 -3.38 -42.15
CA LEU A 9 1.15 -3.09 -40.90
C LEU A 9 1.86 -1.72 -40.92
N ALA A 10 2.47 -1.35 -42.05
CA ALA A 10 3.10 -0.04 -42.20
C ALA A 10 2.07 1.10 -42.14
N LEU A 11 0.90 0.94 -42.76
CA LEU A 11 -0.18 1.92 -42.69
C LEU A 11 -0.75 2.06 -41.27
N LEU A 12 -0.91 0.94 -40.55
CA LEU A 12 -1.29 0.97 -39.13
C LEU A 12 -0.25 1.70 -38.26
N LEU A 13 1.03 1.46 -38.51
CA LEU A 13 2.14 2.11 -37.79
C LEU A 13 2.19 3.62 -38.08
N VAL A 14 2.00 4.02 -39.33
CA VAL A 14 1.93 5.43 -39.73
C VAL A 14 0.72 6.11 -39.09
N GLY A 15 -0.46 5.48 -39.10
CA GLY A 15 -1.65 5.98 -38.42
C GLY A 15 -1.43 6.18 -36.92
N PHE A 16 -0.75 5.24 -36.27
CA PHE A 16 -0.38 5.34 -34.87
C PHE A 16 0.57 6.52 -34.58
N PHE A 17 1.60 6.73 -35.41
CA PHE A 17 2.50 7.87 -35.23
C PHE A 17 1.83 9.22 -35.48
N VAL A 18 0.88 9.30 -36.41
CA VAL A 18 0.09 10.51 -36.64
C VAL A 18 -0.78 10.83 -35.42
N LEU A 19 -1.39 9.82 -34.80
CA LEU A 19 -2.14 9.98 -33.55
C LEU A 19 -1.25 10.53 -32.42
N LEU A 20 -0.06 9.94 -32.20
CA LEU A 20 0.90 10.44 -31.21
C LEU A 20 1.36 11.88 -31.48
N GLN A 21 1.47 12.26 -32.75
CA GLN A 21 1.90 13.61 -33.13
C GLN A 21 0.80 14.65 -32.97
N ALA A 22 -0.48 14.26 -33.11
CA ALA A 22 -1.61 15.15 -32.86
C ALA A 22 -1.74 15.48 -31.36
N ASP A 23 -1.40 14.51 -30.50
CA ASP A 23 -1.54 14.59 -29.04
C ASP A 23 -0.23 14.95 -28.32
N ARG A 24 0.57 15.87 -28.89
CA ARG A 24 1.86 16.30 -28.31
C ARG A 24 1.78 17.01 -26.95
N GLU A 25 0.57 17.35 -26.50
CA GLU A 25 0.31 17.90 -25.16
C GLU A 25 -0.04 16.83 -24.11
N LEU A 26 -0.16 15.55 -24.50
CA LEU A 26 -0.37 14.47 -23.55
C LEU A 26 0.87 14.26 -22.69
N ASP A 27 0.67 14.38 -21.38
CA ASP A 27 1.67 14.14 -20.37
C ASP A 27 2.22 12.70 -20.49
N ARG A 28 3.55 12.61 -20.50
CA ARG A 28 4.30 11.35 -20.64
C ARG A 28 3.90 10.34 -19.57
N GLU A 29 3.58 10.78 -18.36
CA GLU A 29 3.17 9.91 -17.27
C GLU A 29 1.79 9.29 -17.54
N THR A 30 0.86 10.07 -18.09
CA THR A 30 -0.50 9.62 -18.45
C THR A 30 -0.45 8.58 -19.58
N LEU A 31 0.43 8.78 -20.57
CA LEU A 31 0.65 7.81 -21.65
C LEU A 31 1.24 6.49 -21.13
N LEU A 32 2.21 6.55 -20.23
CA LEU A 32 2.81 5.36 -19.61
C LEU A 32 1.80 4.62 -18.73
N ALA A 33 0.95 5.33 -17.99
CA ALA A 33 -0.12 4.74 -17.20
C ALA A 33 -1.15 4.02 -18.08
N GLY A 34 -1.59 4.65 -19.18
CA GLY A 34 -2.51 4.04 -20.14
C GLY A 34 -1.91 2.82 -20.86
N LEU A 35 -0.62 2.86 -21.19
CA LEU A 35 0.09 1.72 -21.79
C LEU A 35 0.16 0.53 -20.82
N ARG A 36 0.52 0.78 -19.56
CA ARG A 36 0.55 -0.26 -18.50
C ARG A 36 -0.83 -0.88 -18.30
N ALA A 37 -1.87 -0.05 -18.21
CA ALA A 37 -3.25 -0.51 -18.10
C ALA A 37 -3.67 -1.36 -19.32
N GLY A 38 -3.33 -0.94 -20.54
CA GLY A 38 -3.63 -1.66 -21.77
C GLY A 38 -2.93 -3.02 -21.90
N PHE A 39 -1.77 -3.20 -21.26
CA PHE A 39 -1.07 -4.48 -21.15
C PHE A 39 -1.47 -5.30 -19.91
N GLY A 40 -2.46 -4.86 -19.13
CA GLY A 40 -2.92 -5.55 -17.92
C GLY A 40 -1.94 -5.47 -16.74
N ILE A 41 -0.99 -4.53 -16.78
CA ILE A 41 -0.12 -4.21 -15.65
C ILE A 41 -0.91 -3.27 -14.74
N GLU A 42 -1.80 -3.86 -13.95
CA GLU A 42 -2.37 -3.20 -12.78
C GLU A 42 -1.22 -2.98 -11.80
N ASP A 43 -1.05 -1.75 -11.33
CA ASP A 43 0.00 -1.34 -10.37
C ASP A 43 -0.27 -1.92 -8.96
N SER A 44 -0.64 -3.19 -8.89
CA SER A 44 -0.44 -4.01 -7.70
C SER A 44 0.98 -4.54 -7.79
N ALA A 45 1.96 -3.70 -7.44
CA ALA A 45 3.23 -4.24 -6.98
C ALA A 45 2.87 -5.36 -5.99
N PRO A 46 3.28 -6.63 -6.24
CA PRO A 46 2.80 -7.75 -5.46
C PRO A 46 3.05 -7.42 -4.00
N ALA A 47 1.97 -7.40 -3.20
CA ALA A 47 2.06 -7.07 -1.79
C ALA A 47 3.22 -7.89 -1.23
N PRO A 48 4.25 -7.24 -0.62
CA PRO A 48 5.43 -7.93 -0.15
C PRO A 48 5.00 -9.18 0.62
N MET A 49 5.42 -10.36 0.17
CA MET A 49 4.97 -11.61 0.81
C MET A 49 5.34 -11.52 2.28
N ALA A 50 4.34 -11.57 3.16
CA ALA A 50 4.53 -11.31 4.59
C ALA A 50 5.44 -12.41 5.17
N VAL A 51 6.65 -12.03 5.55
CA VAL A 51 7.68 -12.95 6.09
C VAL A 51 7.42 -13.23 7.56
N ALA A 52 6.90 -12.24 8.29
CA ALA A 52 6.47 -12.39 9.67
C ALA A 52 5.30 -11.43 9.94
N MET A 53 4.47 -11.78 10.93
CA MET A 53 3.37 -10.94 11.39
C MET A 53 3.33 -10.83 12.91
N ALA A 54 2.82 -9.70 13.39
CA ALA A 54 2.45 -9.48 14.78
C ALA A 54 1.08 -8.81 14.86
N ARG A 55 0.52 -8.78 16.06
CA ARG A 55 -0.75 -8.11 16.31
C ARG A 55 -0.72 -7.38 17.64
N VAL A 56 -1.30 -6.19 17.64
CA VAL A 56 -1.72 -5.48 18.84
C VAL A 56 -3.21 -5.70 19.01
N GLU A 57 -3.58 -6.23 20.17
CA GLU A 57 -4.98 -6.43 20.59
C GLU A 57 -5.24 -5.61 21.87
N GLY A 58 -6.44 -5.73 22.45
CA GLY A 58 -6.80 -5.01 23.68
C GLY A 58 -7.26 -3.57 23.49
N PHE A 59 -7.62 -3.18 22.26
CA PHE A 59 -8.26 -1.90 22.00
C PHE A 59 -9.68 -1.88 22.59
N ALA A 60 -9.97 -0.87 23.41
CA ALA A 60 -11.33 -0.60 23.85
C ALA A 60 -12.18 0.01 22.71
N GLU A 61 -13.50 -0.07 22.86
CA GLU A 61 -14.46 0.50 21.90
C GLU A 61 -14.25 2.00 21.72
N GLY A 62 -14.14 2.46 20.48
CA GLY A 62 -13.95 3.88 20.17
C GLY A 62 -12.56 4.42 20.57
N VAL A 63 -11.66 3.56 21.08
CA VAL A 63 -10.34 3.97 21.56
C VAL A 63 -9.26 3.59 20.55
N ALA A 64 -8.43 4.57 20.18
CA ALA A 64 -7.36 4.40 19.20
C ALA A 64 -6.03 3.86 19.77
N VAL A 65 -5.93 3.72 21.10
CA VAL A 65 -4.67 3.39 21.79
C VAL A 65 -4.80 2.05 22.53
N ALA A 66 -3.76 1.23 22.42
CA ALA A 66 -3.55 0.00 23.19
C ALA A 66 -2.04 -0.15 23.49
N ASP A 67 -1.66 -1.14 24.29
CA ASP A 67 -0.24 -1.38 24.64
C ASP A 67 0.57 -1.86 23.42
N PRO A 68 1.55 -1.08 22.91
CA PRO A 68 2.31 -1.45 21.73
C PRO A 68 3.59 -2.24 22.05
N ARG A 69 3.87 -2.58 23.32
CA ARG A 69 5.16 -3.19 23.74
C ARG A 69 5.53 -4.44 22.94
N GLY A 70 4.57 -5.34 22.73
CA GLY A 70 4.78 -6.55 21.93
C GLY A 70 5.15 -6.25 20.47
N ALA A 71 4.48 -5.27 19.85
CA ALA A 71 4.78 -4.85 18.48
C ALA A 71 6.15 -4.17 18.36
N ILE A 72 6.59 -3.41 19.37
CA ILE A 72 7.92 -2.80 19.41
C ILE A 72 9.01 -3.88 19.45
N LEU A 73 8.86 -4.87 20.33
CA LEU A 73 9.82 -5.98 20.44
C LEU A 73 9.87 -6.80 19.14
N TRP A 74 8.71 -7.10 18.56
CA TRP A 74 8.63 -7.78 17.28
C TRP A 74 9.29 -6.97 16.16
N ALA A 75 9.01 -5.68 16.03
CA ALA A 75 9.55 -4.85 14.95
C ALA A 75 11.08 -4.74 15.02
N ARG A 76 11.66 -4.67 16.22
CA ARG A 76 13.11 -4.67 16.41
C ARG A 76 13.79 -5.92 15.87
N ASP A 77 13.10 -7.05 15.87
CA ASP A 77 13.62 -8.30 15.34
C ASP A 77 13.28 -8.48 13.86
N ALA A 78 12.02 -8.24 13.48
CA ALA A 78 11.51 -8.43 12.14
C ALA A 78 12.04 -7.41 11.12
N ALA A 79 12.37 -6.19 11.55
CA ALA A 79 12.79 -5.10 10.67
C ALA A 79 14.31 -4.80 10.70
N ARG A 80 15.12 -5.75 11.21
CA ARG A 80 16.60 -5.65 11.25
C ARG A 80 17.21 -5.39 9.88
N ASP A 81 16.68 -6.01 8.82
CA ASP A 81 17.13 -5.74 7.45
C ASP A 81 16.53 -4.40 6.96
N SER A 82 17.41 -3.45 6.63
CA SER A 82 17.06 -2.12 6.11
C SER A 82 16.14 -2.12 4.88
N ARG A 83 16.10 -3.21 4.11
CA ARG A 83 15.30 -3.34 2.88
C ARG A 83 13.87 -3.82 3.14
N THR A 84 13.56 -4.16 4.39
CA THR A 84 12.20 -4.61 4.73
C THR A 84 11.29 -3.41 4.98
N ARG A 85 10.01 -3.56 4.63
CA ARG A 85 8.97 -2.57 4.87
C ARG A 85 7.93 -3.18 5.81
N ILE A 86 7.46 -2.39 6.76
CA ILE A 86 6.42 -2.79 7.72
C ILE A 86 5.09 -2.23 7.23
N THR A 87 4.12 -3.10 6.97
CA THR A 87 2.74 -2.71 6.73
C THR A 87 1.97 -2.83 8.04
N ILE A 88 1.28 -1.75 8.42
CA ILE A 88 0.49 -1.65 9.64
C ILE A 88 -0.96 -1.47 9.23
N THR A 89 -1.77 -2.50 9.44
CA THR A 89 -3.19 -2.51 9.10
C THR A 89 -4.04 -2.37 10.34
N GLY A 90 -4.72 -1.24 10.47
CA GLY A 90 -5.67 -1.00 11.55
C GLY A 90 -7.05 -1.57 11.24
N SER A 91 -7.75 -2.03 12.27
CA SER A 91 -9.10 -2.58 12.16
C SER A 91 -9.95 -2.22 13.38
N THR A 92 -11.27 -2.25 13.17
CA THR A 92 -12.32 -2.00 14.16
C THR A 92 -13.35 -3.13 14.13
N ASP A 93 -14.20 -3.22 15.15
CA ASP A 93 -15.32 -4.18 15.14
C ASP A 93 -16.71 -3.54 14.95
N GLY A 94 -17.55 -4.20 14.15
CA GLY A 94 -18.97 -3.87 14.03
C GLY A 94 -19.30 -2.38 13.83
N ALA A 95 -20.52 -2.01 14.22
CA ALA A 95 -21.09 -0.68 14.01
C ALA A 95 -20.84 0.31 15.17
N ARG A 96 -20.39 -0.17 16.33
CA ARG A 96 -20.19 0.67 17.53
C ARG A 96 -18.74 1.06 17.77
N ASP A 97 -17.78 0.34 17.19
CA ASP A 97 -16.37 0.71 17.25
C ASP A 97 -16.02 1.69 16.14
N VAL A 98 -16.46 2.92 16.37
CA VAL A 98 -16.28 4.06 15.47
C VAL A 98 -15.58 5.19 16.19
N ASP A 99 -14.92 6.05 15.43
CA ASP A 99 -14.35 7.27 16.00
C ASP A 99 -15.48 8.16 16.56
N ALA A 100 -15.31 8.65 17.79
CA ALA A 100 -16.38 9.36 18.50
C ALA A 100 -16.71 10.73 17.89
N ALA A 101 -15.74 11.37 17.25
CA ALA A 101 -15.93 12.70 16.66
C ALA A 101 -16.61 12.62 15.27
N THR A 102 -16.31 11.57 14.51
CA THR A 102 -16.72 11.44 13.11
C THR A 102 -17.76 10.35 12.85
N GLY A 103 -17.95 9.43 13.80
CA GLY A 103 -18.77 8.23 13.62
C GLY A 103 -18.21 7.22 12.62
N SER A 104 -16.93 7.33 12.24
CA SER A 104 -16.32 6.50 11.20
C SER A 104 -15.43 5.39 11.76
N ALA A 105 -15.74 4.14 11.40
CA ALA A 105 -14.90 2.98 11.67
C ALA A 105 -13.55 3.04 10.94
N ALA A 106 -13.53 3.55 9.71
CA ALA A 106 -12.30 3.67 8.92
C ALA A 106 -11.32 4.69 9.51
N ILE A 107 -11.84 5.81 10.03
CA ILE A 107 -11.02 6.84 10.69
C ILE A 107 -10.41 6.28 11.97
N LEU A 108 -11.21 5.59 12.80
CA LEU A 108 -10.68 4.93 14.00
C LEU A 108 -9.64 3.86 13.68
N ALA A 109 -9.86 3.05 12.65
CA ALA A 109 -8.88 2.07 12.17
C ALA A 109 -7.56 2.75 11.76
N ALA A 110 -7.63 3.86 11.03
CA ALA A 110 -6.46 4.63 10.62
C ALA A 110 -5.72 5.20 11.85
N ASP A 111 -6.44 5.74 12.83
CA ASP A 111 -5.84 6.28 14.05
C ASP A 111 -5.18 5.22 14.92
N ARG A 112 -5.74 4.01 15.00
CA ARG A 112 -5.09 2.87 15.65
C ARG A 112 -3.78 2.50 14.96
N ALA A 113 -3.79 2.37 13.64
CA ALA A 113 -2.59 2.08 12.87
C ALA A 113 -1.53 3.17 13.05
N ARG A 114 -1.94 4.45 13.01
CA ARG A 114 -1.09 5.61 13.26
C ARG A 114 -0.50 5.62 14.67
N ALA A 115 -1.30 5.28 15.70
CA ALA A 115 -0.84 5.21 17.08
C ALA A 115 0.28 4.17 17.24
N VAL A 116 0.10 2.97 16.68
CA VAL A 116 1.11 1.91 16.68
C VAL A 116 2.35 2.33 15.87
N ALA A 117 2.18 2.88 14.66
CA ALA A 117 3.28 3.39 13.85
C ALA A 117 4.13 4.42 14.61
N SER A 118 3.46 5.36 15.27
CA SER A 118 4.13 6.40 16.07
C SER A 118 4.92 5.82 17.25
N ALA A 119 4.44 4.73 17.85
CA ALA A 119 5.15 4.04 18.93
C ALA A 119 6.40 3.31 18.41
N LEU A 120 6.34 2.70 17.22
CA LEU A 120 7.52 2.09 16.59
C LEU A 120 8.59 3.14 16.27
N VAL A 121 8.20 4.28 15.68
CA VAL A 121 9.14 5.35 15.33
C VAL A 121 9.77 5.96 16.58
N ARG A 122 8.97 6.33 17.60
CA ARG A 122 9.50 6.93 18.84
C ARG A 122 10.42 5.99 19.61
N SER A 123 10.24 4.68 19.50
CA SER A 123 11.09 3.67 20.16
C SER A 123 12.33 3.27 19.36
N GLY A 124 12.50 3.85 18.16
CA GLY A 124 13.57 3.52 17.22
C GLY A 124 13.45 2.14 16.59
N ALA A 125 12.29 1.48 16.71
CA ALA A 125 12.08 0.12 16.21
C ALA A 125 11.90 0.06 14.69
N ALA A 126 11.49 1.17 14.06
CA ALA A 126 11.33 1.29 12.62
C ALA A 126 11.54 2.73 12.17
N SER A 127 12.08 2.90 10.95
CA SER A 127 12.22 4.21 10.32
C SER A 127 10.90 4.64 9.66
N PRO A 128 10.50 5.94 9.69
CA PRO A 128 9.23 6.40 9.14
C PRO A 128 9.02 6.07 7.65
N ASP A 129 10.07 6.14 6.83
CA ASP A 129 10.08 5.84 5.39
C ASP A 129 9.84 4.35 5.06
N ARG A 130 9.90 3.49 6.08
CA ARG A 130 9.71 2.04 5.95
C ARG A 130 8.34 1.57 6.45
N ILE A 131 7.44 2.48 6.79
CA ILE A 131 6.11 2.15 7.31
C ILE A 131 5.05 2.46 6.25
N VAL A 132 4.16 1.51 6.01
CA VAL A 132 2.92 1.70 5.25
C VAL A 132 1.75 1.53 6.19
N ILE A 133 0.77 2.43 6.13
CA ILE A 133 -0.46 2.33 6.91
C ILE A 133 -1.60 1.92 5.99
N LEU A 134 -2.33 0.90 6.39
CA LEU A 134 -3.55 0.44 5.75
C LEU A 134 -4.68 0.37 6.78
N THR A 135 -5.91 0.30 6.28
CA THR A 135 -7.12 0.11 7.11
C THR A 135 -7.98 -1.00 6.53
N ASP A 136 -8.50 -1.85 7.41
CA ASP A 136 -9.43 -2.93 7.07
C ASP A 136 -10.50 -3.02 8.16
N PRO A 137 -11.43 -2.04 8.23
CA PRO A 137 -12.45 -1.98 9.26
C PRO A 137 -13.44 -3.15 9.17
N GLY A 138 -14.05 -3.52 10.30
CA GLY A 138 -15.11 -4.53 10.35
C GLY A 138 -14.65 -5.97 10.55
N LYS A 139 -13.35 -6.23 10.78
CA LYS A 139 -12.84 -7.56 11.11
C LYS A 139 -12.71 -7.79 12.62
N ARG A 140 -11.98 -6.91 13.32
CA ARG A 140 -11.68 -7.03 14.76
C ARG A 140 -11.05 -5.75 15.29
N ARG A 141 -11.20 -5.46 16.58
CA ARG A 141 -10.45 -4.40 17.29
C ARG A 141 -8.98 -4.76 17.43
N ALA A 142 -8.19 -4.54 16.38
CA ALA A 142 -6.78 -4.91 16.36
C ALA A 142 -6.00 -4.07 15.36
N VAL A 143 -4.68 -4.05 15.54
CA VAL A 143 -3.72 -3.61 14.53
C VAL A 143 -2.84 -4.79 14.19
N THR A 144 -2.79 -5.15 12.91
CA THR A 144 -1.90 -6.20 12.41
C THR A 144 -0.67 -5.54 11.80
N LEU A 145 0.50 -6.06 12.13
CA LEU A 145 1.75 -5.67 11.52
C LEU A 145 2.25 -6.83 10.68
N SER A 146 2.69 -6.56 9.46
CA SER A 146 3.41 -7.51 8.64
C SER A 146 4.71 -6.88 8.15
N VAL A 147 5.75 -7.70 8.04
CA VAL A 147 6.99 -7.31 7.40
C VAL A 147 7.11 -8.03 6.06
N GLY A 148 7.53 -7.32 5.03
CA GLY A 148 7.86 -7.92 3.76
C GLY A 148 9.05 -7.24 3.11
N PHE A 149 9.61 -7.92 2.11
CA PHE A 149 10.75 -7.42 1.36
C PHE A 149 10.28 -6.40 0.32
N ALA A 150 10.73 -5.15 0.46
CA ALA A 150 10.61 -4.18 -0.63
C ALA A 150 11.87 -4.33 -1.48
N GLY A 151 11.74 -4.98 -2.65
CA GLY A 151 12.84 -5.10 -3.60
C GLY A 151 13.52 -3.74 -3.82
N ALA A 152 14.86 -3.72 -3.80
CA ALA A 152 15.61 -2.51 -4.06
C ALA A 152 15.25 -2.00 -5.47
N SER A 153 14.57 -0.87 -5.54
CA SER A 153 14.55 -0.04 -6.74
C SER A 153 15.94 0.58 -6.87
N ASN A 154 16.71 0.07 -7.83
CA ASN A 154 17.91 0.70 -8.35
C ASN A 154 17.61 1.15 -9.77
#